data_AF-A0A5N6GYI9-F1
#
_entry.id   AF-A0A5N6GYI9-F1
#
_cell.length_a   1.000
_cell.length_b   1.000
_cell.length_c   1.000
_cell.angle_alpha   90.00
_cell.angle_beta   90.00
_cell.angle_gamma   90.00
#
_symmetry.space_group_name_H-M   'P 1'
#
loop_
_entity.id
_entity.type
_entity.pdbx_description
1 polymer ?
#
loop_
_entity_poly.entity_id
_entity_poly.type
_entity_poly.pdbx_seq_one_letter_code
_entity_poly.pdbx_strand_id
1 'polypeptide(L)'
;MPRWTFYLSPKTLTQEENATIAQKGNFYSGGKYPPNAVFFHMDHAAGKFDTEEVRHEFIRKVNDIVRPILDPKGIKWEYNLYEHPRHYWRINGMIPPMEYPEVLEAWREKDAPVAYEGAYR
;
A
#
# COMPACT_ATOMS: atom_id res chain seq x y z
N MET A 1 -5.57 19.56 3.66
CA MET A 1 -6.16 18.27 4.06
C MET A 1 -5.21 17.60 5.03
N PRO A 2 -5.37 17.73 6.36
CA PRO A 2 -4.54 16.98 7.29
C PRO A 2 -5.02 15.53 7.32
N ARG A 3 -4.12 14.61 6.99
CA ARG A 3 -4.28 13.16 7.18
C ARG A 3 -3.14 12.71 8.09
N TRP A 4 -3.46 12.12 9.23
CA TRP A 4 -2.46 11.75 10.22
C TRP A 4 -2.29 10.22 10.22
N THR A 5 -1.08 9.75 9.98
CA THR A 5 -0.72 8.33 10.09
C THR A 5 0.27 8.17 11.23
N PHE A 6 -0.07 7.29 12.17
CA PHE A 6 0.76 6.97 13.32
C PHE A 6 1.28 5.54 13.18
N TYR A 7 2.59 5.36 13.34
CA TYR A 7 3.18 4.04 13.55
C TYR A 7 3.39 3.89 15.05
N LEU A 8 2.75 2.89 15.65
CA LEU A 8 2.69 2.69 17.09
C LEU A 8 3.26 1.31 17.44
N SER A 9 3.91 1.20 18.59
CA SER A 9 4.29 -0.09 19.14
C SER A 9 3.07 -0.77 19.79
N PRO A 10 3.12 -2.08 20.10
CA PRO A 10 2.01 -2.73 20.80
C PRO A 10 1.71 -2.02 22.14
N LYS A 11 0.42 -1.79 22.42
CA LYS A 11 -0.07 -1.14 23.65
C LYS A 11 0.36 0.32 23.86
N THR A 12 0.82 1.04 22.82
CA THR A 12 1.13 2.48 22.93
C THR A 12 -0.11 3.32 23.25
N LEU A 13 -1.27 2.97 22.69
CA LEU A 13 -2.52 3.68 22.89
C LEU A 13 -3.60 2.70 23.34
N THR A 14 -4.40 3.12 24.31
CA THR A 14 -5.65 2.45 24.69
C THR A 14 -6.70 2.58 23.57
N GLN A 15 -7.76 1.77 23.63
CA GLN A 15 -8.86 1.87 22.68
C GLN A 15 -9.58 3.23 22.76
N GLU A 16 -9.68 3.81 23.96
CA GLU A 16 -10.31 5.12 24.20
C GLU A 16 -9.45 6.28 23.66
N GLU A 17 -8.13 6.22 23.82
CA GLU A 17 -7.21 7.20 23.24
C GLU A 17 -7.21 7.14 21.71
N ASN A 18 -7.20 5.93 21.14
CA ASN A 18 -7.37 5.74 19.70
C ASN A 18 -8.71 6.30 19.20
N ALA A 19 -9.81 6.02 19.93
CA ALA A 19 -11.13 6.55 19.60
C ALA A 19 -11.17 8.08 19.71
N THR A 20 -10.51 8.66 20.71
CA THR A 20 -10.42 10.12 20.91
C THR A 20 -9.63 10.78 19.77
N ILE A 21 -8.49 10.22 19.39
CA ILE A 21 -7.66 10.73 18.27
C ILE A 21 -8.44 10.59 16.95
N ALA A 22 -9.17 9.50 16.75
CA ALA A 22 -10.04 9.32 15.61
C ALA A 22 -11.23 10.30 15.60
N GLN A 23 -11.82 10.58 16.78
CA GLN A 23 -12.96 11.51 16.97
C GLN A 23 -12.59 12.99 16.83
N LYS A 24 -11.35 13.37 17.17
CA LYS A 24 -10.88 14.76 17.09
C LYS A 24 -10.47 15.22 15.68
N GLY A 25 -10.90 14.50 14.63
CA GLY A 25 -10.70 14.91 13.25
C GLY A 25 -9.30 14.62 12.72
N ASN A 26 -8.98 13.36 12.48
CA ASN A 26 -7.71 12.96 11.84
C ASN A 26 -7.80 12.79 10.31
N PHE A 27 -9.02 12.90 9.74
CA PHE A 27 -9.28 12.81 8.31
C PHE A 27 -10.45 13.71 7.91
N TYR A 28 -10.18 14.69 7.04
CA TYR A 28 -11.18 15.62 6.49
C TYR A 28 -11.18 15.53 4.97
N SER A 29 -12.37 15.57 4.36
CA SER A 29 -12.52 15.70 2.91
C SER A 29 -13.33 16.95 2.58
N GLY A 30 -12.74 17.90 1.85
CA GLY A 30 -13.37 19.18 1.53
C GLY A 30 -13.80 19.98 2.78
N GLY A 31 -13.02 19.91 3.87
CA GLY A 31 -13.30 20.61 5.13
C GLY A 31 -14.40 19.99 6.01
N LYS A 32 -14.98 18.84 5.63
CA LYS A 32 -16.04 18.17 6.39
C LYS A 32 -15.52 16.98 7.21
N TYR A 33 -16.12 16.77 8.39
CA TYR A 33 -15.88 15.65 9.30
C TYR A 33 -17.18 15.15 9.96
N PRO A 34 -17.36 13.82 10.12
CA PRO A 34 -16.56 12.77 9.48
C PRO A 34 -16.82 12.76 7.96
N PRO A 35 -15.80 12.52 7.12
CA PRO A 35 -16.01 12.45 5.69
C PRO A 35 -16.64 11.12 5.29
N ASN A 36 -17.54 11.12 4.29
CA ASN A 36 -17.92 9.90 3.57
C ASN A 36 -16.89 9.63 2.46
N ALA A 37 -15.68 9.28 2.87
CA ALA A 37 -14.55 9.13 1.96
C ALA A 37 -13.61 8.00 2.37
N VAL A 38 -12.84 7.51 1.40
CA VAL A 38 -11.73 6.58 1.59
C VAL A 38 -10.47 7.21 1.00
N PHE A 39 -9.36 7.15 1.74
CA PHE A 39 -8.03 7.51 1.23
C PHE A 39 -7.10 6.31 1.39
N PHE A 40 -6.37 5.96 0.34
CA PHE A 40 -5.40 4.86 0.39
C PHE A 40 -4.11 5.18 -0.38
N HIS A 41 -3.03 4.49 -0.05
CA HIS A 41 -1.78 4.57 -0.81
C HIS A 41 -1.34 3.17 -1.22
N MET A 42 -0.64 3.08 -2.34
CA MET A 42 -0.04 1.86 -2.85
C MET A 42 1.46 2.07 -2.97
N ASP A 43 2.24 1.20 -2.33
CA ASP A 43 3.70 1.22 -2.35
C ASP A 43 4.20 0.12 -3.27
N HIS A 44 4.84 0.51 -4.38
CA HIS A 44 5.40 -0.40 -5.37
C HIS A 44 6.90 -0.54 -5.14
N ALA A 45 7.30 -1.69 -4.59
CA ALA A 45 8.71 -2.07 -4.47
C ALA A 45 9.13 -3.02 -5.59
N ALA A 46 8.35 -4.07 -5.88
CA ALA A 46 8.78 -5.14 -6.79
C ALA A 46 9.02 -4.70 -8.24
N GLY A 47 8.32 -3.65 -8.69
CA GLY A 47 8.24 -3.22 -10.07
C GLY A 47 8.34 -1.69 -10.17
N LYS A 48 8.78 -1.19 -11.33
CA LYS A 48 8.56 0.20 -11.73
C LYS A 48 7.71 0.22 -12.99
N PHE A 49 7.07 1.34 -13.28
CA PHE A 49 6.42 1.55 -14.57
C PHE A 49 7.44 2.07 -15.58
N ASP A 50 7.81 1.22 -16.54
CA ASP A 50 8.82 1.57 -17.54
C ASP A 50 8.31 2.60 -18.56
N THR A 51 6.98 2.72 -18.73
CA THR A 51 6.35 3.70 -19.62
C THR A 51 5.06 4.29 -19.03
N GLU A 52 4.62 5.42 -19.59
CA GLU A 52 3.36 6.04 -19.19
C GLU A 52 2.14 5.17 -19.52
N GLU A 53 2.19 4.42 -20.61
CA GLU A 53 1.12 3.51 -21.03
C GLU A 53 0.90 2.41 -19.98
N VAL A 54 1.99 1.79 -19.48
CA VAL A 54 1.90 0.76 -18.43
C VAL A 54 1.35 1.36 -17.13
N ARG A 55 1.78 2.57 -16.78
CA ARG A 55 1.27 3.31 -15.60
C ARG A 55 -0.23 3.61 -15.74
N HIS A 56 -0.68 4.07 -16.90
CA HIS A 56 -2.09 4.33 -17.17
C HIS A 56 -2.94 3.06 -17.14
N GLU A 57 -2.42 1.95 -17.68
CA GLU A 57 -3.12 0.68 -17.62
C GLU A 57 -3.30 0.20 -16.17
N PHE A 58 -2.27 0.35 -15.33
CA PHE A 58 -2.36 0.03 -13.91
C PHE A 58 -3.42 0.89 -13.20
N ILE A 59 -3.38 2.21 -13.40
CA ILE A 59 -4.36 3.16 -12.84
C ILE A 59 -5.79 2.77 -13.28
N ARG A 60 -5.98 2.41 -14.55
CA ARG A 60 -7.27 1.95 -15.06
C ARG A 60 -7.74 0.70 -14.31
N LYS A 61 -6.87 -0.31 -14.14
CA LYS A 61 -7.20 -1.55 -13.40
C LYS A 61 -7.58 -1.26 -11.94
N VAL A 62 -6.87 -0.38 -11.26
CA VAL A 62 -7.24 0.07 -9.90
C VAL A 62 -8.63 0.69 -9.90
N ASN A 63 -8.91 1.59 -10.85
CA ASN A 63 -10.23 2.24 -10.96
C ASN A 63 -11.35 1.24 -11.29
N ASP A 64 -11.09 0.24 -12.12
CA ASP A 64 -12.07 -0.81 -12.47
C ASP A 64 -12.43 -1.68 -11.26
N ILE A 65 -11.55 -1.80 -10.26
CA ILE A 65 -11.82 -2.49 -8.99
C ILE A 65 -12.55 -1.58 -8.01
N VAL A 66 -12.06 -0.35 -7.83
CA VAL A 66 -12.50 0.54 -6.76
C VAL A 66 -13.84 1.20 -7.07
N ARG A 67 -14.04 1.69 -8.30
CA ARG A 67 -15.24 2.45 -8.70
C ARG A 67 -16.53 1.64 -8.47
N PRO A 68 -16.64 0.36 -8.91
CA PRO A 68 -17.87 -0.41 -8.69
C PRO A 68 -18.24 -0.63 -7.22
N ILE A 69 -17.28 -0.52 -6.30
CA ILE A 69 -17.49 -0.74 -4.86
C ILE A 69 -17.88 0.55 -4.13
N LEU A 70 -17.21 1.66 -4.46
CA LEU A 70 -17.32 2.92 -3.71
C LEU A 70 -18.36 3.88 -4.31
N ASP A 71 -18.47 3.92 -5.64
CA ASP A 71 -19.34 4.88 -6.33
C ASP A 71 -20.84 4.65 -6.03
N PRO A 72 -21.39 3.42 -6.06
CA PRO A 72 -22.79 3.18 -5.70
C PRO A 72 -23.14 3.56 -4.24
N LYS A 73 -22.14 3.71 -3.38
CA LYS A 73 -22.28 4.08 -1.97
C LYS A 73 -22.13 5.60 -1.75
N GLY A 74 -21.89 6.38 -2.81
CA GLY A 74 -21.60 7.81 -2.72
C GLY A 74 -20.34 8.13 -1.92
N ILE A 75 -19.41 7.18 -1.82
CA ILE A 75 -18.15 7.33 -1.08
C ILE A 75 -17.15 8.01 -2.01
N LYS A 76 -16.54 9.12 -1.57
CA LYS A 76 -15.42 9.74 -2.30
C LYS A 76 -14.14 8.91 -2.12
N TRP A 77 -13.30 8.80 -3.13
CA TRP A 77 -11.99 8.15 -2.96
C TRP A 77 -10.85 8.98 -3.55
N GLU A 78 -9.70 8.86 -2.90
CA GLU A 78 -8.43 9.44 -3.32
C GLU A 78 -7.34 8.40 -3.06
N TYR A 79 -6.38 8.27 -3.98
CA TYR A 79 -5.21 7.44 -3.74
C TYR A 79 -3.93 8.02 -4.31
N ASN A 80 -2.82 7.62 -3.70
CA ASN A 80 -1.48 7.90 -4.20
C ASN A 80 -0.75 6.60 -4.51
N LEU A 81 0.13 6.65 -5.49
CA LEU A 81 0.99 5.55 -5.90
C LEU A 81 2.44 6.02 -5.71
N TYR A 82 3.19 5.29 -4.89
CA TYR A 82 4.59 5.57 -4.59
C TYR A 82 5.45 4.42 -5.10
N GLU A 83 6.51 4.74 -5.84
CA GLU A 83 7.52 3.76 -6.26
C GLU A 83 8.75 3.87 -5.37
N HIS A 84 9.11 2.76 -4.75
CA HIS A 84 10.25 2.70 -3.83
C HIS A 84 11.45 2.04 -4.48
N PRO A 85 12.69 2.43 -4.13
CA PRO A 85 13.86 1.73 -4.61
C PRO A 85 13.91 0.28 -4.09
N ARG A 86 13.99 -0.69 -5.02
CA ARG A 86 14.02 -2.14 -4.74
C ARG A 86 15.11 -2.55 -3.75
N HIS A 87 16.25 -1.86 -3.76
CA HIS A 87 17.41 -2.24 -2.94
C HIS A 87 17.17 -2.07 -1.44
N TYR A 88 16.15 -1.31 -1.02
CA TYR A 88 15.74 -1.17 0.38
C TYR A 88 14.64 -2.15 0.83
N TRP A 89 14.10 -2.95 -0.09
CA TRP A 89 13.01 -3.88 0.21
C TRP A 89 13.56 -5.25 0.66
N ARG A 90 12.97 -5.82 1.71
CA ARG A 90 13.25 -7.17 2.21
C ARG A 90 11.95 -7.90 2.56
N ILE A 91 11.90 -9.20 2.30
CA ILE A 91 10.86 -10.11 2.82
C ILE A 91 11.56 -11.15 3.70
N ASN A 92 11.18 -11.26 4.97
CA ASN A 92 11.87 -12.10 5.97
C ASN A 92 13.39 -11.85 6.04
N GLY A 93 13.81 -10.61 5.82
CA GLY A 93 15.23 -10.23 5.75
C GLY A 93 15.93 -10.57 4.43
N MET A 94 15.26 -11.26 3.50
CA MET A 94 15.82 -11.60 2.18
C MET A 94 15.56 -10.50 1.15
N ILE A 95 16.53 -10.28 0.28
CA ILE A 95 16.34 -9.59 -1.00
C ILE A 95 15.38 -10.44 -1.84
N PRO A 96 14.27 -9.87 -2.34
CA PRO A 96 13.41 -10.60 -3.25
C PRO A 96 14.12 -10.89 -4.58
N PRO A 97 14.01 -12.10 -5.13
CA PRO A 97 14.83 -12.59 -6.24
C PRO A 97 14.37 -12.06 -7.61
N MET A 98 14.11 -10.75 -7.72
CA MET A 98 13.61 -10.14 -8.96
C MET A 98 14.59 -10.28 -10.14
N GLU A 99 15.89 -10.51 -9.85
CA GLU A 99 16.95 -10.75 -10.83
C GLU A 99 17.19 -12.24 -11.11
N TYR A 100 16.51 -13.15 -10.41
CA TYR A 100 16.69 -14.59 -10.48
C TYR A 100 15.35 -15.28 -10.81
N PRO A 101 14.95 -15.35 -12.09
CA PRO A 101 13.62 -15.84 -12.50
C PRO A 101 13.28 -17.24 -11.98
N GLU A 102 14.24 -18.16 -11.96
CA GLU A 102 14.03 -19.53 -11.46
C GLU A 102 13.74 -19.54 -9.94
N VAL A 103 14.42 -18.68 -9.18
CA VAL A 103 14.18 -18.54 -7.74
C VAL A 103 12.85 -17.83 -7.48
N LEU A 104 12.52 -16.81 -8.29
CA LEU A 104 11.23 -16.13 -8.23
C LEU A 104 10.06 -17.10 -8.51
N GLU A 105 10.22 -18.00 -9.47
CA GLU A 105 9.22 -19.04 -9.74
C GLU A 105 9.06 -19.97 -8.54
N ALA A 106 10.16 -20.42 -7.92
CA ALA A 106 10.11 -21.23 -6.71
C ALA A 106 9.41 -20.50 -5.54
N TRP A 107 9.58 -19.18 -5.41
CA TRP A 107 8.85 -18.38 -4.43
C TRP A 107 7.34 -18.37 -4.73
N ARG A 108 6.96 -18.24 -6.00
CA ARG A 108 5.57 -18.23 -6.45
C ARG A 108 4.88 -19.58 -6.19
N GLU A 109 5.53 -20.69 -6.56
CA GLU A 109 4.97 -22.03 -6.39
C GLU A 109 4.78 -22.40 -4.92
N LYS A 110 5.71 -21.99 -4.05
CA LYS A 110 5.67 -22.29 -2.61
C LYS A 110 4.88 -21.27 -1.79
N ASP A 111 4.48 -20.16 -2.41
CA ASP A 111 3.89 -18.98 -1.75
C ASP A 111 4.71 -18.55 -0.51
N ALA A 112 6.05 -18.64 -0.63
CA ALA A 112 6.94 -18.37 0.48
C ALA A 112 8.34 -17.94 0.01
N PRO A 113 9.03 -17.07 0.78
CA PRO A 113 10.43 -16.78 0.54
C PRO A 113 11.32 -18.03 0.68
N VAL A 114 11.98 -18.40 -0.42
CA VAL A 114 12.96 -19.50 -0.48
C VAL A 114 14.37 -18.92 -0.47
N ALA A 115 15.21 -19.36 0.46
CA ALA A 115 16.60 -18.93 0.53
C ALA A 115 17.37 -19.31 -0.74
N TYR A 116 18.21 -18.41 -1.20
CA TYR A 116 19.08 -18.58 -2.36
C TYR A 116 20.43 -17.90 -2.12
N GLU A 117 21.41 -18.18 -2.98
CA GLU A 117 22.74 -17.59 -2.87
C GLU A 117 22.67 -16.05 -3.00
N GLY A 118 23.16 -15.34 -1.98
CA GLY A 118 23.11 -13.87 -1.93
C GLY A 118 21.79 -13.29 -1.40
N ALA A 119 20.85 -14.10 -0.90
CA ALA A 119 19.56 -13.62 -0.41
C ALA A 119 19.65 -12.61 0.75
N TYR A 120 20.73 -12.62 1.55
CA TYR A 120 20.85 -11.81 2.77
C TYR A 120 21.96 -10.75 2.73
N ARG A 121 22.51 -10.48 1.54
CA ARG A 121 23.60 -9.50 1.39
C ARG A 121 23.14 -8.05 1.52
#